data_AF-A0A5A7VWY4-F1
#
_entry.id   AF-A0A5A7VWY4-F1
#
_cell.length_a   1.000
_cell.length_b   1.000
_cell.length_c   1.000
_cell.angle_alpha   90.00
_cell.angle_beta   90.00
_cell.angle_gamma   90.00
#
_symmetry.space_group_name_H-M   'P 1'
#
loop_
_entity.id
_entity.type
_entity.pdbx_description
1 polymer ?
#
loop_
_entity_poly.entity_id
_entity_poly.type
_entity_poly.pdbx_seq_one_letter_code
_entity_poly.pdbx_strand_id
1 'polypeptide(L)'
;MTASRLLSTTAAEISGKLDAFCNWLLLGVGAAYTLVFSHWAELRSLIAPCTLQISLALLLAAIVVGIFQRWLAAMVASSFATSEKSSQVGAELAARGIEVDFAVVFSEMERGLFYPAKWIARSSFKKAVAGDLAAGGRLAAYISQIQSWLAFALVGLVVAAVAVTVSGVKV
;
A
#
# COMPACT_ATOMS: atom_id res chain seq x y z
N MET A 1 16.00 -10.75 16.88
CA MET A 1 15.88 -9.35 16.43
C MET A 1 16.30 -9.16 14.96
N THR A 2 17.40 -9.77 14.50
CA THR A 2 17.92 -9.64 13.11
C THR A 2 16.99 -10.19 12.02
N ALA A 3 16.40 -11.38 12.21
CA ALA A 3 15.49 -11.98 11.22
C ALA A 3 14.21 -11.16 10.98
N SER A 4 13.61 -10.59 12.03
CA SER A 4 12.43 -9.73 11.90
C SER A 4 12.76 -8.43 11.18
N ARG A 5 13.94 -7.84 11.43
CA ARG A 5 14.38 -6.64 10.70
C ARG A 5 14.60 -6.94 9.23
N LEU A 6 15.32 -8.03 8.90
CA LEU A 6 15.54 -8.46 7.51
C LEU A 6 14.23 -8.69 6.75
N LEU A 7 13.31 -9.49 7.31
CA LEU A 7 12.00 -9.73 6.69
C LEU A 7 11.23 -8.42 6.44
N SER A 8 11.32 -7.50 7.39
CA SER A 8 10.61 -6.24 7.34
C SER A 8 11.22 -5.25 6.34
N THR A 9 12.55 -5.20 6.23
CA THR A 9 13.27 -4.41 5.22
C THR A 9 13.00 -4.95 3.82
N THR A 10 13.08 -6.27 3.63
CA THR A 10 12.77 -6.91 2.34
C THR A 10 11.30 -6.68 1.96
N ALA A 11 10.37 -6.77 2.91
CA ALA A 11 8.96 -6.46 2.67
C ALA A 11 8.76 -4.99 2.25
N ALA A 12 9.49 -4.04 2.85
CA ALA A 12 9.45 -2.63 2.48
C ALA A 12 10.00 -2.41 1.05
N GLU A 13 11.11 -3.04 0.70
CA GLU A 13 11.72 -2.92 -0.62
C GLU A 13 10.80 -3.50 -1.71
N ILE A 14 10.28 -4.71 -1.49
CA ILE A 14 9.32 -5.35 -2.41
C ILE A 14 8.09 -4.47 -2.56
N SER A 15 7.53 -4.00 -1.44
CA SER A 15 6.37 -3.10 -1.42
C SER A 15 6.62 -1.84 -2.26
N GLY A 16 7.79 -1.21 -2.13
CA GLY A 16 8.16 -0.03 -2.90
C GLY A 16 8.33 -0.29 -4.40
N LYS A 17 8.98 -1.39 -4.79
CA LYS A 17 9.13 -1.76 -6.21
C LYS A 17 7.78 -2.08 -6.86
N LEU A 18 6.92 -2.75 -6.11
CA LEU A 18 5.60 -3.17 -6.55
C LEU A 18 4.65 -1.96 -6.66
N ASP A 19 4.75 -0.98 -5.77
CA ASP A 19 4.05 0.31 -5.90
C ASP A 19 4.48 1.08 -7.17
N ALA A 20 5.80 1.15 -7.43
CA ALA A 20 6.34 1.81 -8.61
C ALA A 20 5.85 1.14 -9.91
N PHE A 21 5.84 -0.20 -9.94
CA PHE A 21 5.31 -0.98 -11.05
C PHE A 21 3.81 -0.73 -11.27
N CYS A 22 2.99 -0.80 -10.22
CA CYS A 22 1.55 -0.55 -10.31
C CYS A 22 1.26 0.89 -10.79
N ASN A 23 2.03 1.88 -10.33
CA ASN A 23 1.88 3.26 -10.77
C ASN A 23 2.25 3.43 -12.25
N TRP A 24 3.36 2.83 -12.69
CA TRP A 24 3.75 2.84 -14.10
C TRP A 24 2.68 2.18 -14.97
N LEU A 25 2.14 1.03 -14.54
CA LEU A 25 1.09 0.30 -15.25
C LEU A 25 -0.19 1.14 -15.38
N LEU A 26 -0.68 1.73 -14.29
CA LEU A 26 -1.87 2.58 -14.30
C LEU A 26 -1.69 3.82 -15.19
N LEU A 27 -0.53 4.47 -15.15
CA LEU A 27 -0.22 5.61 -15.99
C LEU A 27 -0.13 5.22 -17.47
N GLY A 28 0.55 4.12 -17.78
CA GLY A 28 0.69 3.62 -19.14
C GLY A 28 -0.66 3.24 -19.76
N VAL A 29 -1.48 2.48 -19.02
CA VAL A 29 -2.81 2.09 -19.49
C VAL A 29 -3.77 3.28 -19.52
N GLY A 30 -3.74 4.15 -18.52
CA GLY A 30 -4.53 5.39 -18.51
C GLY A 30 -4.21 6.30 -19.70
N ALA A 31 -2.93 6.44 -20.06
CA ALA A 31 -2.51 7.19 -21.25
C ALA A 31 -3.02 6.53 -22.54
N ALA A 32 -2.93 5.19 -22.67
CA ALA A 32 -3.46 4.46 -23.82
C ALA A 32 -4.98 4.66 -23.97
N TYR A 33 -5.74 4.57 -22.87
CA TYR A 33 -7.18 4.83 -22.88
C TYR A 33 -7.52 6.28 -23.22
N THR A 34 -6.71 7.23 -22.77
CA THR A 34 -6.89 8.65 -23.12
C THR A 34 -6.71 8.87 -24.62
N LEU A 35 -5.75 8.18 -25.25
CA LEU A 35 -5.52 8.23 -26.69
C LEU A 35 -6.65 7.56 -27.50
N VAL A 36 -7.20 6.45 -26.99
CA VAL A 36 -8.41 5.82 -27.57
C VAL A 36 -9.60 6.78 -27.47
N PHE A 37 -9.75 7.46 -26.34
CA PHE A 37 -10.84 8.40 -26.13
C PHE A 37 -10.71 9.67 -26.99
N SER A 38 -9.49 10.17 -27.21
CA SER A 38 -9.27 11.35 -28.06
C SER A 38 -9.61 11.10 -29.52
N HIS A 39 -9.51 9.85 -29.98
CA HIS A 39 -9.87 9.43 -31.35
C HIS A 39 -11.22 8.69 -31.40
N TRP A 40 -12.11 8.91 -30.43
CA TRP A 40 -13.37 8.17 -30.31
C TRP A 40 -14.28 8.31 -31.54
N ALA A 41 -14.31 9.49 -32.17
CA ALA A 41 -15.15 9.73 -33.35
C ALA A 41 -14.77 8.84 -34.54
N GLU A 42 -13.50 8.49 -34.66
CA GLU A 42 -12.95 7.61 -35.70
C GLU A 42 -13.09 6.13 -35.30
N LEU A 43 -12.89 5.81 -34.02
CA LEU A 43 -12.91 4.43 -33.51
C LEU A 43 -14.31 3.87 -33.28
N ARG A 44 -15.36 4.71 -33.21
CA ARG A 44 -16.75 4.24 -32.98
C ARG A 44 -17.27 3.25 -34.04
N SER A 45 -16.70 3.26 -35.25
CA SER A 45 -17.04 2.29 -36.30
C SER A 45 -16.39 0.93 -36.08
N LEU A 46 -15.23 0.91 -35.41
CA LEU A 46 -14.40 -0.28 -35.19
C LEU A 46 -14.66 -0.96 -33.84
N ILE A 47 -15.12 -0.21 -32.83
CA ILE A 47 -15.28 -0.73 -31.46
C ILE A 47 -16.75 -0.66 -31.03
N ALA A 48 -17.26 -1.76 -30.47
CA ALA A 48 -18.59 -1.76 -29.88
C ALA A 48 -18.65 -0.83 -28.65
N PRO A 49 -19.66 0.05 -28.51
CA PRO A 49 -19.74 0.97 -27.37
C PRO A 49 -19.89 0.26 -26.02
N CYS A 50 -20.50 -0.94 -26.01
CA CYS A 50 -20.68 -1.73 -24.79
C CYS A 50 -19.35 -2.25 -24.21
N THR A 51 -18.42 -2.70 -25.07
CA THR A 51 -17.12 -3.23 -24.61
C THR A 51 -16.24 -2.12 -24.04
N LEU A 52 -16.33 -0.90 -24.59
CA LEU A 52 -15.63 0.27 -24.06
C LEU A 52 -16.14 0.66 -22.66
N GLN A 53 -17.45 0.62 -22.44
CA GLN A 53 -18.04 0.94 -21.12
C GLN A 53 -17.58 -0.06 -20.05
N ILE A 54 -17.60 -1.35 -20.37
CA ILE A 54 -17.14 -2.41 -19.45
C ILE A 54 -15.65 -2.24 -19.15
N SER A 55 -14.83 -1.98 -20.17
CA SER A 55 -13.40 -1.86 -19.99
C SER A 55 -13.00 -0.61 -19.21
N LEU A 56 -13.74 0.51 -19.38
CA LEU A 56 -13.57 1.72 -18.58
C LEU A 56 -13.99 1.49 -17.12
N ALA A 57 -15.07 0.75 -16.87
CA ALA A 57 -15.50 0.40 -15.50
C ALA A 57 -14.45 -0.48 -14.80
N LEU A 58 -13.86 -1.46 -15.50
CA LEU A 58 -12.76 -2.28 -14.99
C LEU A 58 -11.52 -1.44 -14.68
N LEU A 59 -11.17 -0.49 -15.56
CA LEU A 59 -10.06 0.44 -15.33
C LEU A 59 -10.30 1.32 -14.10
N LEU A 60 -11.53 1.83 -13.93
CA LEU A 60 -11.90 2.63 -12.77
C LEU A 60 -11.82 1.82 -11.46
N ALA A 61 -12.28 0.56 -11.49
CA ALA A 61 -12.10 -0.35 -10.37
C ALA A 61 -10.61 -0.58 -10.05
N ALA A 62 -9.76 -0.76 -11.07
CA ALA A 62 -8.31 -0.91 -10.90
C ALA A 62 -7.67 0.32 -10.25
N ILE A 63 -8.09 1.54 -10.64
CA ILE A 63 -7.62 2.79 -10.02
C ILE A 63 -7.99 2.83 -8.53
N VAL A 64 -9.23 2.49 -8.18
CA VAL A 64 -9.69 2.46 -6.78
C VAL A 64 -8.86 1.48 -5.96
N VAL A 65 -8.65 0.26 -6.47
CA VAL A 65 -7.78 -0.75 -5.84
C VAL A 65 -6.35 -0.21 -5.67
N GLY A 66 -5.83 0.50 -6.67
CA GLY A 66 -4.51 1.12 -6.62
C GLY A 66 -4.38 2.18 -5.53
N ILE A 67 -5.42 2.98 -5.29
CA ILE A 67 -5.43 3.97 -4.20
C ILE A 67 -5.34 3.25 -2.84
N PHE A 68 -6.12 2.19 -2.63
CA PHE A 68 -6.05 1.41 -1.40
C PHE A 68 -4.69 0.73 -1.21
N GLN A 69 -4.12 0.17 -2.28
CA GLN A 69 -2.79 -0.44 -2.25
C GLN A 69 -1.71 0.59 -1.86
N ARG A 70 -1.76 1.80 -2.44
CA ARG A 70 -0.85 2.90 -2.11
C ARG A 70 -0.97 3.36 -0.66
N TRP A 71 -2.20 3.46 -0.16
CA TRP A 71 -2.43 3.85 1.22
C TRP A 71 -1.81 2.82 2.19
N LEU A 72 -1.96 1.53 1.93
CA LEU A 72 -1.30 0.49 2.71
C LEU A 72 0.22 0.53 2.59
N ALA A 73 0.77 0.76 1.40
CA ALA A 73 2.21 0.91 1.18
C ALA A 73 2.78 2.07 2.01
N ALA A 74 2.07 3.21 2.05
CA ALA A 74 2.46 4.36 2.85
C ALA A 74 2.42 4.07 4.37
N MET A 75 1.43 3.29 4.85
CA MET A 75 1.38 2.85 6.25
C MET A 75 2.57 1.95 6.62
N VAL A 76 2.95 1.05 5.73
CA VAL A 76 4.11 0.16 5.92
C VAL A 76 5.41 0.98 5.92
N ALA A 77 5.61 1.85 4.91
CA ALA A 77 6.80 2.68 4.80
C ALA A 77 6.99 3.64 5.99
N SER A 78 5.90 4.26 6.46
CA SER A 78 5.93 5.13 7.65
C SER A 78 6.26 4.35 8.92
N SER A 79 5.73 3.13 9.08
CA SER A 79 6.06 2.27 10.22
C SER A 79 7.56 1.94 10.28
N PHE A 80 8.19 1.74 9.12
CA PHE A 80 9.64 1.52 9.04
C PHE A 80 10.46 2.76 9.38
N ALA A 81 10.13 3.89 8.77
CA ALA A 81 10.81 5.15 9.04
C ALA A 81 10.73 5.53 10.52
N THR A 82 9.59 5.29 11.18
CA THR A 82 9.42 5.52 12.61
C THR A 82 10.20 4.51 13.45
N SER A 83 10.26 3.23 13.06
CA SER A 83 11.06 2.22 13.78
C SER A 83 12.56 2.52 13.76
N GLU A 84 13.08 3.06 12.65
CA GLU A 84 14.48 3.40 12.53
C GLU A 84 14.83 4.64 13.37
N LYS A 85 14.02 5.70 13.26
CA LYS A 85 14.18 6.91 14.08
C LYS A 85 14.05 6.64 15.57
N SER A 86 13.09 5.82 15.98
CA SER A 86 12.91 5.45 17.39
C SER A 86 14.08 4.62 17.93
N SER A 87 14.69 3.75 17.10
CA SER A 87 15.91 3.03 17.47
C SER A 87 17.11 3.97 17.66
N GLN A 88 17.23 5.01 16.84
CA GLN A 88 18.29 6.02 16.97
C GLN A 88 18.10 6.87 18.24
N VAL A 89 16.89 7.40 18.45
CA VAL A 89 16.53 8.17 19.65
C VAL A 89 16.72 7.34 20.92
N GLY A 90 16.33 6.06 20.91
CA GLY A 90 16.55 5.14 22.02
C GLY A 90 18.04 4.93 22.33
N ALA A 91 18.89 4.80 21.31
CA ALA A 91 20.33 4.66 21.49
C ALA A 91 20.97 5.95 22.06
N GLU A 92 20.53 7.12 21.61
CA GLU A 92 20.97 8.42 22.13
C GLU A 92 20.57 8.63 23.59
N LEU A 93 19.35 8.25 23.96
CA LEU A 93 18.86 8.35 25.34
C LEU A 93 19.58 7.37 26.28
N ALA A 94 19.85 6.16 25.80
CA ALA A 94 20.65 5.17 26.54
C ALA A 94 22.09 5.66 26.75
N ALA A 95 22.71 6.27 25.74
CA ALA A 95 24.05 6.86 25.85
C ALA A 95 24.11 8.01 26.87
N ARG A 96 22.99 8.68 27.13
CA ARG A 96 22.85 9.75 28.14
C ARG A 96 22.45 9.23 29.53
N GLY A 97 22.25 7.91 29.69
CA GLY A 97 21.84 7.31 30.96
C GLY A 97 20.43 7.72 31.42
N ILE A 98 19.58 8.21 30.52
CA ILE A 98 18.21 8.62 30.85
C ILE A 98 17.32 7.38 30.77
N GLU A 99 16.75 6.95 31.91
CA GLU A 99 15.70 5.94 31.91
C GLU A 99 14.44 6.49 31.26
N VAL A 100 14.01 5.83 30.18
CA VAL A 100 12.79 6.18 29.45
C VAL A 100 11.63 5.38 30.02
N ASP A 101 10.68 6.06 30.65
CA ASP A 101 9.41 5.42 31.02
C ASP A 101 8.53 5.27 29.78
N PHE A 102 8.50 4.04 29.25
CA PHE A 102 7.69 3.67 28.10
C PHE A 102 6.19 3.89 28.32
N ALA A 103 5.69 3.84 29.56
CA ALA A 103 4.27 4.06 29.85
C ALA A 103 3.87 5.52 29.57
N VAL A 104 4.73 6.47 29.95
CA VAL A 104 4.51 7.90 29.70
C VAL A 104 4.58 8.20 28.20
N VAL A 105 5.59 7.66 27.51
CA VAL A 105 5.74 7.84 26.06
C VAL A 105 4.53 7.31 25.29
N PHE A 106 4.05 6.11 25.59
CA PHE A 106 2.88 5.55 24.91
C PHE A 106 1.60 6.35 25.21
N SER A 107 1.44 6.85 26.44
CA SER A 107 0.28 7.68 26.80
C SER A 107 0.24 8.99 26.01
N GLU A 108 1.40 9.61 25.78
CA GLU A 108 1.47 10.88 25.06
C GLU A 108 1.33 10.66 23.54
N MET A 109 1.86 9.56 23.01
CA MET A 109 1.59 9.12 21.63
C MET A 109 0.10 8.86 21.40
N GLU A 110 -0.60 8.22 22.34
CA GLU A 110 -2.04 8.00 22.25
C GLU A 110 -2.84 9.31 22.20
N ARG A 111 -2.44 10.34 22.96
CA ARG A 111 -3.18 11.62 23.00
C ARG A 111 -3.23 12.30 21.64
N GLY A 112 -2.21 12.14 20.81
CA GLY A 112 -2.16 12.66 19.45
C GLY A 112 -2.97 11.89 18.41
N LEU A 113 -3.49 10.70 18.73
CA LEU A 113 -4.19 9.83 17.77
C LEU A 113 -5.71 10.07 17.74
N PHE A 114 -6.30 9.93 16.55
CA PHE A 114 -7.75 9.95 16.37
C PHE A 114 -8.39 8.70 17.00
N TYR A 115 -9.65 8.79 17.47
CA TYR A 115 -10.31 7.74 18.28
C TYR A 115 -10.24 6.29 17.75
N PRO A 116 -10.55 6.00 16.47
CA PRO A 116 -10.39 4.64 15.93
C PRO A 116 -8.92 4.19 15.90
N ALA A 117 -7.98 5.11 15.64
CA ALA A 117 -6.56 4.80 15.65
C ALA A 117 -6.03 4.54 17.08
N LYS A 118 -6.61 5.20 18.10
CA LYS A 118 -6.31 4.93 19.52
C LYS A 118 -6.59 3.48 19.90
N TRP A 119 -7.67 2.89 19.41
CA TRP A 119 -8.01 1.49 19.70
C TRP A 119 -6.96 0.52 19.15
N ILE A 120 -6.52 0.75 17.90
CA ILE A 120 -5.50 -0.08 17.26
C ILE A 120 -4.14 0.12 17.95
N ALA A 121 -3.79 1.37 18.27
CA ALA A 121 -2.56 1.71 18.97
C ALA A 121 -2.48 1.06 20.37
N ARG A 122 -3.56 1.13 21.16
CA ARG A 122 -3.67 0.48 22.48
C ARG A 122 -3.39 -1.01 22.43
N SER A 123 -3.96 -1.71 21.45
CA SER A 123 -3.74 -3.15 21.28
C SER A 123 -2.28 -3.46 20.96
N SER A 124 -1.65 -2.63 20.13
CA SER A 124 -0.23 -2.75 19.79
C SER A 124 0.69 -2.42 20.95
N PHE A 125 0.42 -1.35 21.71
CA PHE A 125 1.19 -0.96 22.89
C PHE A 125 1.09 -1.97 24.01
N LYS A 126 -0.10 -2.54 24.26
CA LYS A 126 -0.27 -3.62 25.25
C LYS A 126 0.59 -4.84 24.94
N LYS A 127 0.75 -5.18 23.65
CA LYS A 127 1.64 -6.27 23.20
C LYS A 127 3.12 -5.92 23.34
N ALA A 128 3.50 -4.67 23.04
CA ALA A 128 4.87 -4.20 23.21
C ALA A 128 5.30 -4.20 24.69
N VAL A 129 4.43 -3.74 25.60
CA VAL A 129 4.66 -3.76 27.06
C VAL A 129 4.75 -5.18 27.61
N ALA A 130 4.04 -6.14 27.01
CA ALA A 130 4.13 -7.56 27.36
C ALA A 130 5.45 -8.23 26.88
N GLY A 131 6.38 -7.48 26.30
CA GLY A 131 7.68 -7.98 25.81
C GLY A 131 7.62 -8.57 24.41
N ASP A 132 6.47 -8.53 23.72
CA ASP A 132 6.32 -9.03 22.36
C ASP A 132 6.70 -7.96 21.32
N LEU A 133 8.01 -7.71 21.23
CA LEU A 133 8.59 -6.78 20.26
C LEU A 133 8.45 -7.29 18.80
N ALA A 134 8.06 -8.55 18.60
CA ALA A 134 7.82 -9.14 17.28
C ALA A 134 6.39 -8.87 16.75
N ALA A 135 5.49 -8.34 17.59
CA ALA A 135 4.12 -8.03 17.18
C ALA A 135 4.04 -7.01 16.04
N GLY A 136 4.87 -5.96 16.07
CA GLY A 136 4.93 -4.94 15.02
C GLY A 136 5.41 -5.49 13.68
N GLY A 137 6.45 -6.34 13.70
CA GLY A 137 6.96 -7.00 12.50
C GLY A 137 5.93 -7.93 11.84
N ARG A 138 5.16 -8.68 12.65
CA ARG A 138 4.07 -9.54 12.13
C ARG A 138 2.94 -8.74 11.49
N LEU A 139 2.55 -7.61 12.10
CA LEU A 139 1.54 -6.73 11.52
C LEU A 139 2.01 -6.15 10.19
N ALA A 140 3.26 -5.66 10.12
CA ALA A 140 3.84 -5.14 8.89
C ALA A 140 3.92 -6.21 7.78
N ALA A 141 4.31 -7.43 8.14
CA ALA A 141 4.31 -8.57 7.21
C ALA A 141 2.91 -8.90 6.69
N TYR A 142 1.90 -8.92 7.57
CA TYR A 142 0.50 -9.17 7.19
C TYR A 142 -0.04 -8.08 6.25
N ILE A 143 0.24 -6.81 6.54
CA ILE A 143 -0.15 -5.69 5.67
C ILE A 143 0.56 -5.79 4.32
N SER A 144 1.84 -6.15 4.28
CA SER A 144 2.59 -6.36 3.03
C SER A 144 2.03 -7.51 2.19
N GLN A 145 1.56 -8.59 2.82
CA GLN A 145 0.87 -9.67 2.13
C GLN A 145 -0.45 -9.20 1.51
N ILE A 146 -1.28 -8.47 2.27
CA ILE A 146 -2.53 -7.88 1.75
C ILE A 146 -2.24 -6.93 0.58
N GLN A 147 -1.21 -6.09 0.72
CA GLN A 147 -0.78 -5.18 -0.34
C GLN A 147 -0.40 -5.95 -1.61
N SER A 148 0.31 -7.07 -1.47
CA SER A 148 0.70 -7.92 -2.60
C SER A 148 -0.53 -8.50 -3.30
N TRP A 149 -1.51 -9.01 -2.55
CA TRP A 149 -2.78 -9.48 -3.11
C TRP A 149 -3.55 -8.40 -3.85
N LEU A 150 -3.62 -7.18 -3.29
CA LEU A 150 -4.26 -6.04 -3.94
C LEU A 150 -3.57 -5.66 -5.24
N ALA A 151 -2.24 -5.73 -5.30
CA ALA A 151 -1.50 -5.47 -6.52
C ALA A 151 -1.74 -6.55 -7.60
N PHE A 152 -1.81 -7.83 -7.21
CA PHE A 152 -2.20 -8.88 -8.14
C PHE A 152 -3.62 -8.66 -8.68
N ALA A 153 -4.57 -8.28 -7.81
CA ALA A 153 -5.93 -7.94 -8.22
C ALA A 153 -5.95 -6.75 -9.19
N LEU A 154 -5.15 -5.70 -8.93
CA LEU A 154 -5.00 -4.55 -9.81
C LEU A 154 -4.48 -4.96 -11.19
N VAL A 155 -3.39 -5.75 -11.24
CA VAL A 155 -2.85 -6.25 -12.50
C VAL A 155 -3.88 -7.07 -13.25
N GLY A 156 -4.61 -7.95 -12.56
CA GLY A 156 -5.69 -8.74 -13.14
C GLY A 156 -6.80 -7.88 -13.74
N LEU A 157 -7.25 -6.84 -13.03
CA LEU A 157 -8.27 -5.90 -13.53
C LEU A 157 -7.78 -5.11 -14.75
N VAL A 158 -6.52 -4.66 -14.74
CA VAL A 158 -5.92 -3.95 -15.87
C VAL A 158 -5.82 -4.86 -17.10
N VAL A 159 -5.34 -6.09 -16.93
CA VAL A 159 -5.25 -7.07 -18.02
C VAL A 159 -6.64 -7.42 -18.56
N ALA A 160 -7.63 -7.60 -17.67
CA ALA A 160 -9.02 -7.82 -18.07
C ALA A 160 -9.60 -6.64 -18.86
N ALA A 161 -9.34 -5.40 -18.44
CA ALA A 161 -9.78 -4.20 -19.16
C ALA A 161 -9.19 -4.14 -20.58
N VAL A 162 -7.91 -4.44 -20.73
CA VAL A 162 -7.24 -4.50 -22.04
C VAL A 162 -7.82 -5.64 -22.89
N ALA A 163 -8.00 -6.83 -22.33
CA ALA A 163 -8.55 -7.99 -23.03
C ALA A 163 -9.98 -7.73 -23.55
N VAL A 164 -10.84 -7.13 -22.73
CA VAL A 164 -12.21 -6.74 -23.13
C VAL A 164 -12.15 -5.73 -24.27
N THR A 165 -11.25 -4.75 -24.21
CA THR A 165 -11.09 -3.75 -25.26
C THR A 165 -10.65 -4.38 -26.59
N VAL A 166 -9.67 -5.30 -26.55
CA VAL A 166 -9.19 -6.01 -27.75
C VAL A 166 -10.27 -6.93 -28.33
N SER A 167 -11.00 -7.66 -27.48
CA SER A 167 -12.08 -8.56 -27.93
C SER A 167 -13.28 -7.83 -28.55
N GLY A 168 -13.45 -6.54 -28.23
CA GLY A 168 -14.52 -5.69 -28.77
C GLY A 168 -14.21 -5.04 -30.11
N VAL A 169 -13.00 -5.23 -30.64
CA VAL A 169 -12.62 -4.77 -31.98
C VAL A 169 -13.32 -5.63 -33.00
N LYS A 170 -14.20 -5.00 -33.80
CA LYS A 170 -14.84 -5.64 -34.94
C LYS A 170 -13.81 -5.77 -36.05
N VAL A 171 -13.33 -6.99 -36.27
CA VAL A 171 -12.52 -7.35 -37.46
C VAL A 171 -13.41 -7.42 -38.68
#